data_AF-A0A9X8VH93-F1
#
_entry.id   AF-A0A9X8VH93-F1
#
_cell.length_a   1.000
_cell.length_b   1.000
_cell.length_c   1.000
_cell.angle_alpha   90.00
_cell.angle_beta   90.00
_cell.angle_gamma   90.00
#
_symmetry.space_group_name_H-M   'P 1'
#
loop_
_entity.id
_entity.type
_entity.pdbx_description
1 polymer ?
#
loop_
_entity_poly.entity_id
_entity_poly.type
_entity_poly.pdbx_seq_one_letter_code
_entity_poly.pdbx_strand_id
1 'polypeptide(L)' 'ASGAAALVEANPDTPLGTLREQVTSKGGTTAEALRVFNERQLPETVGQAMQAAVSRAQEMEKLF' A
#
# COMPACT_ATOMS: atom_id res chain seq x y z
N ALA A 1 -0.29 17.10 -5.29
CA ALA A 1 -0.32 15.84 -6.06
C ALA A 1 -1.17 14.85 -5.28
N SER A 2 -2.44 14.67 -5.65
CA SER A 2 -3.38 13.84 -4.88
C SER A 2 -3.64 12.45 -5.49
N GLY A 3 -3.09 12.15 -6.67
CA GLY A 3 -2.98 10.80 -7.24
C GLY A 3 -4.21 9.91 -7.04
N ALA A 4 -3.97 8.64 -6.66
CA ALA A 4 -5.04 7.70 -6.33
C ALA A 4 -5.79 8.06 -5.04
N ALA A 5 -5.16 8.78 -4.10
CA ALA A 5 -5.76 9.10 -2.81
C ALA A 5 -7.04 9.94 -2.95
N ALA A 6 -7.04 10.94 -3.84
CA ALA A 6 -8.25 11.69 -4.16
C ALA A 6 -9.34 10.83 -4.82
N LEU A 7 -8.94 9.81 -5.60
CA LEU A 7 -9.91 8.90 -6.23
C LEU A 7 -10.57 7.96 -5.22
N VAL A 8 -9.88 7.59 -4.13
CA VAL A 8 -10.45 6.76 -3.06
C VAL A 8 -11.61 7.47 -2.38
N GLU A 9 -11.43 8.75 -2.04
CA GLU A 9 -12.50 9.56 -1.43
C GLU A 9 -13.69 9.72 -2.36
N ALA A 10 -13.44 9.91 -3.66
CA ALA A 10 -14.48 10.12 -4.65
C ALA A 10 -15.18 8.83 -5.10
N ASN A 11 -14.54 7.66 -4.96
CA ASN A 11 -15.02 6.37 -5.49
C ASN A 11 -14.88 5.25 -4.46
N PRO A 12 -15.59 5.31 -3.32
CA PRO A 12 -15.41 4.38 -2.21
C PRO A 12 -15.70 2.91 -2.56
N ASP A 13 -16.56 2.66 -3.55
CA ASP A 13 -16.93 1.31 -3.99
C ASP A 13 -15.99 0.74 -5.06
N THR A 14 -15.02 1.52 -5.55
CA THR A 14 -14.08 1.05 -6.56
C THR A 14 -12.88 0.38 -5.90
N PRO A 15 -12.45 -0.81 -6.35
CA PRO A 15 -11.27 -1.46 -5.83
C PRO A 15 -10.03 -0.56 -5.93
N LEU A 16 -9.26 -0.49 -4.83
CA LEU A 16 -8.04 0.35 -4.76
C LEU A 16 -7.04 0.06 -5.88
N GLY A 17 -6.93 -1.21 -6.29
CA GLY A 17 -6.08 -1.62 -7.41
C GLY A 17 -6.46 -0.91 -8.71
N THR A 18 -7.76 -0.84 -9.01
CA THR A 18 -8.31 -0.13 -10.17
C THR A 18 -8.08 1.37 -10.08
N LEU A 19 -8.27 1.98 -8.90
CA LEU A 19 -8.02 3.42 -8.71
C LEU A 19 -6.55 3.78 -8.91
N ARG A 20 -5.63 2.93 -8.45
CA ARG A 20 -4.19 3.09 -8.71
C ARG A 20 -3.87 2.99 -10.21
N GLU A 21 -4.47 2.04 -10.92
CA GLU A 21 -4.28 1.88 -12.36
C GLU A 21 -4.74 3.10 -13.14
N GLN A 22 -5.89 3.70 -12.76
CA GLN A 22 -6.43 4.91 -13.39
C GLN A 22 -5.48 6.11 -13.33
N VAL A 23 -4.57 6.17 -12.36
CA VAL A 23 -3.56 7.23 -12.22
C VAL A 23 -2.17 6.82 -12.71
N THR A 24 -2.03 5.63 -13.29
CA THR A 24 -0.74 5.07 -13.71
C THR A 24 -0.68 4.96 -15.23
N SER A 25 -0.19 6.00 -15.90
CA SER A 25 0.09 5.95 -17.33
C SER A 25 1.39 5.18 -17.63
N LYS A 26 1.44 4.50 -18.78
CA LYS A 26 2.65 3.80 -19.26
C LYS A 26 3.81 4.80 -19.40
N GLY A 27 4.92 4.57 -18.70
CA GLY A 27 6.09 5.46 -18.72
C GLY A 27 5.91 6.78 -17.96
N GLY A 28 4.82 6.94 -17.21
CA GLY A 28 4.57 8.11 -16.38
C GLY A 28 5.34 8.10 -15.05
N THR A 29 5.30 9.22 -14.33
CA THR A 29 5.99 9.37 -13.03
C THR A 29 5.48 8.40 -11.97
N THR A 30 4.18 8.13 -11.93
CA THR A 30 3.57 7.14 -11.02
C THR A 30 4.01 5.72 -11.35
N ALA A 31 4.19 5.39 -12.64
CA ALA A 31 4.69 4.08 -13.05
C ALA A 31 6.14 3.87 -12.57
N GLU A 32 7.00 4.89 -12.68
CA GLU A 32 8.38 4.81 -12.17
C GLU A 32 8.44 4.69 -10.64
N ALA A 33 7.57 5.41 -9.91
CA ALA A 33 7.47 5.25 -8.47
C ALA A 33 7.07 3.82 -8.07
N LEU A 34 6.07 3.26 -8.76
CA LEU A 34 5.62 1.88 -8.52
C LEU A 34 6.70 0.84 -8.88
N ARG A 35 7.47 1.07 -9.95
CA ARG A 35 8.62 0.21 -10.29
C ARG A 35 9.61 0.14 -9.14
N VAL A 36 10.01 1.29 -8.59
CA VAL A 36 10.93 1.36 -7.45
C VAL A 36 10.33 0.69 -6.20
N PHE A 37 9.04 0.90 -5.91
CA PHE A 37 8.39 0.23 -4.77
C PHE A 37 8.43 -1.29 -4.90
N ASN A 38 8.20 -1.83 -6.10
CA ASN A 38 8.25 -3.26 -6.35
C ASN A 38 9.70 -3.80 -6.27
N GLU A 39 10.67 -3.08 -6.85
CA GLU A 39 12.11 -3.45 -6.75
C GLU A 39 12.63 -3.45 -5.32
N ARG A 40 12.07 -2.58 -4.47
CA ARG A 40 12.39 -2.51 -3.04
C ARG A 40 11.51 -3.40 -2.19
N GLN A 41 10.69 -4.27 -2.78
CA GLN A 41 9.86 -5.25 -2.06
C GLN A 41 8.98 -4.59 -0.98
N LEU A 42 8.41 -3.43 -1.33
CA LEU A 42 7.56 -2.68 -0.40
C LEU A 42 6.36 -3.50 0.09
N PRO A 43 5.62 -4.26 -0.76
CA PRO A 43 4.50 -5.08 -0.29
C PRO A 43 4.90 -6.10 0.78
N GLU A 44 6.02 -6.79 0.57
CA GLU A 44 6.57 -7.78 1.49
C GLU A 44 7.01 -7.12 2.80
N THR A 45 7.68 -5.96 2.70
CA THR A 45 8.15 -5.18 3.85
C THR A 45 6.97 -4.76 4.74
N VAL A 46 5.90 -4.24 4.12
CA VAL A 46 4.69 -3.84 4.85
C VAL A 46 4.03 -5.06 5.51
N GLY A 47 3.90 -6.17 4.79
CA GLY A 47 3.33 -7.41 5.34
C GLY A 47 4.11 -7.94 6.55
N GLN A 48 5.44 -7.97 6.46
CA GLN A 48 6.32 -8.36 7.56
C GLN A 48 6.21 -7.43 8.76
N ALA A 49 6.19 -6.12 8.53
CA ALA A 49 6.05 -5.14 9.61
C ALA A 49 4.73 -5.29 10.37
N MET A 50 3.62 -5.47 9.65
CA MET A 50 2.31 -5.69 10.27
C MET A 50 2.27 -7.00 11.05
N GLN A 51 2.85 -8.07 10.53
CA GLN A 51 2.94 -9.35 11.24
C GLN A 51 3.78 -9.21 12.52
N ALA A 52 4.90 -8.49 12.48
CA ALA A 52 5.72 -8.23 13.66
C ALA A 52 4.96 -7.45 14.74
N ALA A 53 4.17 -6.44 14.33
CA ALA A 53 3.31 -5.69 15.25
C ALA A 53 2.25 -6.60 15.92
N VAL A 54 1.60 -7.47 15.14
CA VAL A 54 0.63 -8.45 15.65
C VAL A 54 1.29 -9.41 16.65
N SER A 55 2.44 -9.98 16.30
CA SER A 55 3.17 -10.89 17.19
C SER A 55 3.53 -10.19 18.50
N ARG A 56 3.99 -8.94 18.44
CA ARG A 56 4.30 -8.15 19.63
C ARG A 56 3.06 -7.90 20.51
N ALA A 57 1.92 -7.58 19.90
CA ALA A 57 0.67 -7.38 20.64
C ALA A 57 0.25 -8.66 21.40
N GLN A 58 0.37 -9.83 20.75
CA GLN A 58 0.06 -11.13 21.37
C GLN A 58 1.02 -11.50 22.50
N GLU A 59 2.31 -11.17 22.39
CA GLU A 59 3.27 -11.32 23.49
C GLU A 59 2.90 -10.44 24.68
N MET A 60 2.51 -9.19 24.42
CA MET A 60 2.09 -8.26 25.46
C MET A 60 0.83 -8.75 26.17
N GLU A 61 -0.16 -9.26 25.44
CA GLU A 61 -1.39 -9.84 26.02
C GLU A 61 -1.09 -11.00 26.99
N LYS A 62 -0.14 -11.88 26.66
CA LYS A 62 0.23 -13.03 27.51
C LYS A 62 0.98 -12.64 28.80
N LEU A 63 1.53 -11.42 28.85
CA LEU A 63 2.26 -10.90 30.01
C LEU A 63 1.34 -10.26 31.06
N PHE A 64 0.04 -10.13 30.77
CA PHE A 64 -0.99 -9.56 31.65
C PHE A 64 -2.14 -10.56 31.86
#